data_AF-A0A1Y3NP53-F1
#
_entry.id   AF-A0A1Y3NP53-F1
#
_cell.length_a   1.000
_cell.length_b   1.000
_cell.length_c   1.000
_cell.angle_alpha   90.00
_cell.angle_beta   90.00
_cell.angle_gamma   90.00
#
_symmetry.space_group_name_H-M   'P 1'
#
loop_
_entity.id
_entity.type
_entity.pdbx_description
1 polymer ?
#
loop_
_entity_poly.entity_id
_entity_poly.type
_entity_poly.pdbx_seq_one_letter_code
_entity_poly.pdbx_strand_id
1 'polypeptide(L)'
;NYNTNCVISNNGIIFSIQNSASVEARAYIKKSYFQEYVLEINQNDNIQETIKETQEEGKNVNINNDFEFSNNVIDNPNKESTIVFSLNINTLLDCLTIFGGFQLTNSSATKNSQKNDKNSNDINIIDTSKSRTTLRMDYKSSTGRLDLLLEDNGVITVCKLNAFEFNETSDIVLMFKQYPLINELILNSKWLNDAFNTIDNSCDDITIRISPDAPFFEISATNVSGITKIEYSKNPEVIETFNCKATTLFSYKYTLITSIFKALTLSTKTQIKINSEGVLQFLVKLLIVL
;
A
#
# COMPACT_ATOMS: atom_id res chain seq x y z
N ASN A 1 -19.88 5.99 3.99
CA ASN A 1 -19.40 6.67 2.77
C ASN A 1 -17.92 6.87 2.90
N TYR A 2 -17.13 6.00 2.28
CA TYR A 2 -15.69 6.13 2.26
C TYR A 2 -15.31 6.97 1.05
N ASN A 3 -14.70 8.13 1.28
CA ASN A 3 -14.09 8.90 0.22
C ASN A 3 -12.65 8.40 0.05
N THR A 4 -12.22 8.26 -1.20
CA THR A 4 -10.82 8.04 -1.55
C THR A 4 -10.27 9.33 -2.11
N ASN A 5 -9.08 9.73 -1.68
CA ASN A 5 -8.35 10.86 -2.23
C ASN A 5 -7.49 10.34 -3.37
N CYS A 6 -7.39 11.12 -4.43
CA CYS A 6 -6.63 10.82 -5.62
C CYS A 6 -5.63 11.94 -5.85
N VAL A 7 -4.36 11.58 -6.01
CA VAL A 7 -3.27 12.48 -6.37
C VAL A 7 -2.67 11.97 -7.67
N ILE A 8 -2.70 12.80 -8.71
CA ILE A 8 -2.16 12.50 -10.04
C ILE A 8 -0.94 13.39 -10.26
N SER A 9 0.20 12.79 -10.57
CA SER A 9 1.47 13.48 -10.79
C SER A 9 2.20 12.95 -12.02
N ASN A 10 3.30 13.58 -12.43
CA ASN A 10 4.14 13.11 -13.54
C ASN A 10 4.76 11.71 -13.35
N ASN A 11 4.59 11.11 -12.16
CA ASN A 11 5.16 9.83 -11.78
C ASN A 11 4.10 8.71 -11.71
N GLY A 12 2.83 9.04 -11.55
CA GLY A 12 1.74 8.06 -11.45
C GLY A 12 0.50 8.60 -10.73
N ILE A 13 -0.28 7.68 -10.19
CA ILE A 13 -1.52 7.96 -9.45
C ILE A 13 -1.41 7.36 -8.05
N ILE A 14 -1.75 8.15 -7.03
CA ILE A 14 -1.89 7.68 -5.65
C ILE A 14 -3.36 7.76 -5.26
N PHE A 15 -3.90 6.65 -4.79
CA PHE A 15 -5.17 6.63 -4.07
C PHE A 15 -4.90 6.49 -2.58
N SER A 16 -5.53 7.32 -1.75
CA SER A 16 -5.42 7.23 -0.30
C SER A 16 -6.78 7.25 0.39
N ILE A 17 -6.89 6.45 1.45
CA ILE A 17 -8.07 6.41 2.30
C ILE A 17 -7.62 6.39 3.76
N GLN A 18 -8.29 7.17 4.59
CA GLN A 18 -8.02 7.23 6.02
C GLN A 18 -9.21 6.69 6.79
N ASN A 19 -8.93 5.95 7.85
CA ASN A 19 -9.92 5.45 8.79
C ASN A 19 -9.59 5.93 10.20
N SER A 20 -10.56 6.58 10.84
CA SER A 20 -10.55 6.94 12.26
C SER A 20 -9.33 7.76 12.70
N ALA A 21 -8.73 8.52 11.79
CA ALA A 21 -7.49 9.28 11.99
C ALA A 21 -6.25 8.48 12.45
N SER A 22 -6.36 7.15 12.58
CA SER A 22 -5.30 6.28 13.10
C SER A 22 -4.69 5.36 12.05
N VAL A 23 -5.38 5.15 10.93
CA VAL A 23 -4.89 4.33 9.81
C VAL A 23 -5.07 5.08 8.51
N GLU A 24 -4.04 5.05 7.68
CA GLU A 24 -4.12 5.48 6.29
C GLU A 24 -3.56 4.38 5.38
N ALA A 25 -4.31 4.03 4.35
CA ALA A 25 -3.85 3.14 3.29
C ALA A 25 -3.59 3.97 2.03
N ARG A 26 -2.45 3.72 1.38
CA ARG A 26 -2.07 4.36 0.12
C ARG A 26 -1.74 3.31 -0.92
N ALA A 27 -2.37 3.41 -2.09
CA ALA A 27 -2.06 2.59 -3.26
C ALA A 27 -1.42 3.48 -4.32
N TYR A 28 -0.20 3.13 -4.74
CA TYR A 28 0.54 3.86 -5.77
C TYR A 28 0.61 3.06 -7.06
N ILE A 29 0.16 3.65 -8.16
CA ILE A 29 0.21 3.10 -9.50
C ILE A 29 1.17 3.96 -10.32
N LYS A 30 2.38 3.42 -10.57
CA LYS A 30 3.41 4.11 -11.35
C LYS A 30 2.95 4.30 -12.80
N LYS A 31 3.32 5.43 -13.41
CA LYS A 31 2.96 5.76 -14.81
C LYS A 31 3.33 4.67 -15.83
N SER A 32 4.38 3.90 -15.56
CA SER A 32 4.86 2.84 -16.45
C SER A 32 3.91 1.66 -16.54
N TYR A 33 2.90 1.56 -15.67
CA TYR A 33 1.86 0.55 -15.77
C TYR A 33 0.72 0.93 -16.72
N PHE A 34 0.70 2.18 -17.21
CA PHE A 34 -0.28 2.62 -18.19
C PHE A 34 0.30 2.52 -19.59
N GLN A 35 -0.51 2.06 -20.54
CA GLN A 35 -0.16 2.04 -21.96
C GLN A 35 0.01 3.47 -22.50
N GLU A 36 -0.77 4.41 -21.99
CA GLU A 36 -0.70 5.84 -22.28
C GLU A 36 -0.96 6.62 -20.98
N TYR A 37 -0.18 7.66 -20.73
CA TYR A 37 -0.30 8.52 -19.56
C TYR A 37 0.04 9.96 -19.94
N VAL A 38 -0.96 10.83 -19.92
CA VAL A 38 -0.82 12.25 -20.27
C VAL A 38 -1.34 13.09 -19.11
N LEU A 39 -0.50 14.01 -18.63
CA LEU A 39 -0.85 14.97 -17.60
C LEU A 39 -0.61 16.39 -18.13
N GLU A 40 -1.69 17.14 -18.27
CA GLU A 40 -1.65 18.54 -18.71
C GLU A 40 -2.08 19.44 -17.55
N ILE A 41 -1.18 20.31 -17.11
CA ILE A 41 -1.45 21.27 -16.03
C ILE A 41 -1.22 22.66 -16.58
N ASN A 42 -2.31 23.43 -16.69
CA ASN A 42 -2.25 24.83 -17.10
C ASN A 42 -1.72 25.67 -15.94
N GLN A 43 -0.42 25.94 -15.92
CA GLN A 43 0.20 26.88 -14.99
C GLN A 43 -0.10 28.32 -15.42
N ASN A 44 -1.31 28.79 -15.16
CA ASN A 44 -1.63 30.22 -15.23
C ASN A 44 -2.11 30.69 -13.87
N ASP A 45 -1.16 30.90 -12.95
CA ASP A 45 -1.24 31.90 -11.88
C ASP A 45 0.18 32.23 -11.39
N ASN A 46 0.64 33.45 -11.75
CA ASN A 46 1.91 34.04 -11.34
C ASN A 46 1.97 34.29 -9.83
N ILE A 47 3.10 33.97 -9.17
CA ILE A 47 3.91 34.93 -8.40
C ILE A 47 5.39 34.53 -8.54
N GLN A 48 6.19 35.46 -9.06
CA GLN A 48 7.65 35.45 -9.01
C GLN A 48 8.11 35.58 -7.55
N GLU A 49 8.84 34.60 -7.03
CA GLU A 49 9.77 34.84 -5.93
C GLU A 49 11.17 34.40 -6.33
N THR A 50 12.01 35.42 -6.46
CA THR A 50 13.45 35.33 -6.67
C THR A 50 14.07 34.83 -5.36
N ILE A 51 14.70 33.65 -5.35
CA ILE A 51 15.59 33.27 -4.24
C ILE A 51 16.94 32.84 -4.82
N LYS A 52 17.95 33.58 -4.37
CA LYS A 52 19.36 33.48 -4.73
C LYS A 52 19.93 32.13 -4.33
N GLU A 53 20.65 31.51 -5.25
CA GLU A 53 21.56 30.40 -4.99
C GLU A 53 22.63 30.82 -3.97
N THR A 54 22.83 29.99 -2.94
CA THR A 54 24.13 29.89 -2.27
C THR A 54 24.48 28.41 -2.17
N GLN A 55 25.57 28.05 -2.83
CA GLN A 55 26.14 26.72 -2.89
C GLN A 55 26.88 26.41 -1.59
N GLU A 56 26.71 25.20 -1.02
CA GLU A 56 27.78 24.54 -0.28
C GLU A 56 27.79 23.04 -0.58
N GLU A 57 29.01 22.54 -0.77
CA GLU A 57 29.39 21.27 -1.38
C GLU A 57 29.33 20.08 -0.39
N GLY A 58 28.72 18.99 -0.87
CA GLY A 58 29.34 17.65 -0.94
C GLY A 58 29.77 16.92 0.34
N LYS A 59 29.15 15.75 0.57
CA LYS A 59 29.88 14.52 0.92
C LYS A 59 29.12 13.27 0.43
N ASN A 60 29.70 12.63 -0.58
CA ASN A 60 29.26 11.35 -1.15
C ASN A 60 29.49 10.22 -0.15
N VAL A 61 28.44 9.46 0.16
CA VAL A 61 28.55 8.12 0.75
C VAL A 61 27.85 7.15 -0.19
N ASN A 62 28.64 6.29 -0.83
CA ASN A 62 28.17 5.18 -1.65
C ASN A 62 27.56 4.12 -0.73
N ILE A 63 26.25 3.90 -0.85
CA ILE A 63 25.58 2.70 -0.33
C ILE A 63 24.81 2.09 -1.50
N ASN A 64 25.27 0.92 -1.94
CA ASN A 64 24.53 0.05 -2.86
C ASN A 64 23.24 -0.39 -2.15
N ASN A 65 22.14 0.30 -2.41
CA ASN A 65 20.81 -0.08 -1.93
C ASN A 65 19.96 -0.55 -3.11
N ASP A 66 19.51 -1.80 -3.04
CA ASP A 66 18.62 -2.42 -4.01
C ASP A 66 17.32 -1.61 -4.16
N PHE A 67 17.02 -1.23 -5.40
CA PHE A 67 16.00 -0.27 -5.84
C PHE A 67 14.52 -0.72 -5.66
N GLU A 68 14.21 -1.72 -4.83
CA GLU A 68 12.86 -2.31 -4.79
C GLU A 68 11.83 -1.58 -3.91
N PHE A 69 12.28 -0.76 -2.94
CA PHE A 69 11.39 -0.01 -2.02
C PHE A 69 11.65 1.51 -2.04
N SER A 70 12.38 2.02 -3.03
CA SER A 70 12.65 3.46 -3.16
C SER A 70 11.40 4.21 -3.64
N ASN A 71 10.61 4.72 -2.70
CA ASN A 71 9.58 5.72 -2.97
C ASN A 71 10.22 7.12 -3.11
N ASN A 72 11.05 7.33 -4.14
CA ASN A 72 11.63 8.66 -4.43
C ASN A 72 10.59 9.69 -4.95
N VAL A 73 9.29 9.36 -4.91
CA VAL A 73 8.19 10.22 -5.37
C VAL A 73 7.53 11.00 -4.22
N ILE A 74 7.88 10.72 -2.96
CA ILE A 74 7.33 11.47 -1.80
C ILE A 74 8.30 12.55 -1.30
N ASP A 75 9.50 12.66 -1.88
CA ASP A 75 10.60 13.46 -1.33
C ASP A 75 11.27 14.37 -2.37
N ASN A 76 10.48 15.11 -3.17
CA ASN A 76 11.01 16.27 -3.88
C ASN A 76 10.22 17.54 -3.50
N PRO A 77 10.82 18.51 -2.78
CA PRO A 77 10.18 19.79 -2.46
C PRO A 77 10.09 20.73 -3.67
N ASN A 78 10.59 20.34 -4.84
CA ASN A 78 10.17 20.93 -6.10
C ASN A 78 8.70 20.59 -6.26
N LYS A 79 7.82 21.59 -6.07
CA LYS A 79 6.36 21.54 -6.18
C LYS A 79 5.95 20.90 -7.52
N GLU A 80 6.00 19.57 -7.59
CA GLU A 80 5.54 18.83 -8.76
C GLU A 80 4.08 19.23 -8.94
N SER A 81 3.75 19.68 -10.14
CA SER A 81 2.37 20.05 -10.42
C SER A 81 1.53 18.79 -10.33
N THR A 82 0.61 18.76 -9.36
CA THR A 82 -0.28 17.63 -9.10
C THR A 82 -1.73 18.04 -9.26
N ILE A 83 -2.55 17.08 -9.67
CA ILE A 83 -4.01 17.20 -9.60
C ILE A 83 -4.47 16.42 -8.36
N VAL A 84 -5.31 17.04 -7.53
CA VAL A 84 -5.84 16.45 -6.30
C VAL A 84 -7.36 16.55 -6.31
N PHE A 85 -8.03 15.44 -6.00
CA PHE A 85 -9.48 15.39 -5.81
C PHE A 85 -9.88 14.17 -4.97
N SER A 86 -11.11 14.16 -4.45
CA SER A 86 -11.70 12.98 -3.81
C SER A 86 -12.84 12.38 -4.63
N LEU A 87 -13.06 11.07 -4.46
CA LEU A 87 -14.11 10.27 -5.10
C LEU A 87 -14.85 9.44 -4.04
N ASN A 88 -16.05 8.98 -4.36
CA ASN A 88 -16.63 7.84 -3.64
C ASN A 88 -15.93 6.53 -4.07
N ILE A 89 -15.25 5.85 -3.15
CA ILE A 89 -14.48 4.64 -3.49
C ILE A 89 -15.38 3.48 -3.94
N ASN A 90 -16.58 3.35 -3.37
CA ASN A 90 -17.48 2.25 -3.73
C ASN A 90 -17.97 2.44 -5.17
N THR A 91 -18.38 3.65 -5.54
CA THR A 91 -18.77 3.96 -6.92
C THR A 91 -17.61 3.72 -7.90
N LEU A 92 -16.37 4.09 -7.53
CA LEU A 92 -15.20 3.79 -8.34
C LEU A 92 -15.02 2.28 -8.53
N LEU A 93 -15.07 1.50 -7.45
CA LEU A 93 -14.89 0.05 -7.50
C LEU A 93 -16.01 -0.64 -8.29
N ASP A 94 -17.27 -0.22 -8.12
CA ASP A 94 -18.40 -0.75 -8.88
C ASP A 94 -18.20 -0.52 -10.40
N CYS A 95 -17.72 0.66 -10.79
CA CYS A 95 -17.43 0.98 -12.19
C CYS A 95 -16.26 0.15 -12.73
N LEU A 96 -15.17 0.03 -11.96
CA LEU A 96 -14.00 -0.75 -12.34
C LEU A 96 -14.28 -2.26 -12.44
N THR A 97 -15.31 -2.74 -11.76
CA THR A 97 -15.65 -4.17 -11.70
C THR A 97 -16.92 -4.54 -12.46
N ILE A 98 -17.43 -3.65 -13.31
CA ILE A 98 -18.72 -3.83 -14.01
C ILE A 98 -18.79 -5.11 -14.85
N PHE A 99 -17.66 -5.58 -15.39
CA PHE A 99 -17.55 -6.85 -16.14
C PHE A 99 -17.24 -8.07 -15.25
N GLY A 100 -17.63 -8.01 -13.98
CA GLY A 100 -17.57 -9.14 -13.03
C GLY A 100 -16.27 -9.24 -12.24
N GLY A 101 -15.56 -8.12 -12.10
CA GLY A 101 -14.44 -7.91 -11.16
C GLY A 101 -13.29 -8.92 -11.17
N PHE A 102 -12.35 -8.69 -10.25
CA PHE A 102 -11.28 -9.61 -9.92
C PHE A 102 -11.72 -10.47 -8.73
N GLN A 103 -11.93 -11.77 -8.95
CA GLN A 103 -12.24 -12.72 -7.89
C GLN A 103 -10.92 -13.34 -7.40
N LEU A 104 -10.56 -13.06 -6.14
CA LEU A 104 -9.54 -13.85 -5.45
C LEU A 104 -10.16 -15.19 -5.08
N THR A 105 -10.03 -16.17 -5.95
CA THR A 105 -10.43 -17.53 -5.62
C THR A 105 -9.42 -18.11 -4.64
N ASN A 106 -9.70 -18.01 -3.34
CA ASN A 106 -9.14 -18.96 -2.39
C ASN A 106 -9.76 -20.32 -2.72
N SER A 107 -8.95 -21.30 -3.06
CA SER A 107 -9.38 -22.69 -3.30
C SER A 107 -9.83 -23.36 -2.00
N SER A 108 -10.86 -22.83 -1.35
CA SER A 108 -11.47 -23.39 -0.15
C SER A 108 -13.00 -23.23 -0.23
N ALA A 109 -13.60 -23.71 -1.32
CA ALA A 109 -15.04 -23.92 -1.43
C ALA A 109 -15.33 -25.19 -2.27
N THR A 110 -15.35 -26.32 -1.56
CA THR A 110 -16.23 -27.48 -1.79
C THR A 110 -16.28 -28.08 -3.20
N LYS A 111 -15.26 -28.87 -3.58
CA LYS A 111 -15.46 -30.01 -4.50
C LYS A 111 -15.69 -31.28 -3.69
N ASN A 112 -16.95 -31.71 -3.61
CA ASN A 112 -17.30 -33.10 -3.35
C ASN A 112 -16.86 -33.95 -4.55
N SER A 113 -15.62 -34.44 -4.56
CA SER A 113 -15.26 -35.67 -5.26
C SER A 113 -13.93 -36.22 -4.75
N GLN A 114 -13.92 -37.54 -4.57
CA GLN A 114 -12.93 -38.36 -3.91
C GLN A 114 -11.51 -38.29 -4.53
N LYS A 115 -10.54 -38.65 -3.66
CA LYS A 115 -9.19 -39.21 -3.88
C LYS A 115 -7.98 -38.25 -3.88
N ASN A 116 -7.20 -38.41 -2.81
CA ASN A 116 -5.73 -38.50 -2.72
C ASN A 116 -4.90 -37.72 -3.77
N ASP A 117 -4.28 -36.63 -3.33
CA ASP A 117 -2.82 -36.49 -3.38
C ASP A 117 -2.35 -35.36 -2.46
N LYS A 118 -1.30 -35.63 -1.67
CA LYS A 118 -0.63 -34.67 -0.79
C LYS A 118 0.46 -33.95 -1.58
N ASN A 119 0.24 -32.65 -1.81
CA ASN A 119 1.21 -31.56 -2.02
C ASN A 119 0.61 -30.56 -3.03
N SER A 120 -0.32 -29.72 -2.59
CA SER A 120 -0.71 -28.53 -3.34
C SER A 120 -0.11 -27.31 -2.64
N ASN A 121 0.88 -26.69 -3.28
CA ASN A 121 1.22 -25.31 -2.97
C ASN A 121 -0.01 -24.47 -3.34
N ASP A 122 -0.69 -23.92 -2.33
CA ASP A 122 -1.83 -23.03 -2.50
C ASP A 122 -1.36 -21.72 -3.15
N ILE A 123 -1.29 -21.73 -4.48
CA ILE A 123 -1.04 -20.55 -5.29
C ILE A 123 -2.41 -19.96 -5.60
N ASN A 124 -2.62 -18.69 -5.24
CA ASN A 124 -3.73 -17.89 -5.74
C ASN A 124 -3.56 -17.73 -7.26
N ILE A 125 -4.12 -18.65 -8.05
CA ILE A 125 -4.06 -18.59 -9.50
C ILE A 125 -5.06 -17.53 -9.95
N ILE A 126 -4.52 -16.42 -10.46
CA ILE A 126 -5.30 -15.45 -11.24
C ILE A 126 -5.76 -16.17 -12.49
N ASP A 127 -7.07 -16.27 -12.69
CA ASP A 127 -7.63 -16.86 -13.90
C ASP A 127 -7.35 -15.97 -15.11
N THR A 128 -6.21 -16.23 -15.76
CA THR A 128 -5.79 -15.54 -16.99
C THR A 128 -6.61 -15.95 -18.21
N SER A 129 -7.62 -16.82 -18.06
CA SER A 129 -8.50 -17.24 -19.17
C SER A 129 -9.65 -16.27 -19.44
N LYS A 130 -9.90 -15.32 -18.52
CA LYS A 130 -10.90 -14.27 -18.71
C LYS A 130 -10.34 -13.16 -19.62
N SER A 131 -11.17 -12.65 -20.53
CA SER A 131 -10.80 -11.53 -21.43
C SER A 131 -10.29 -10.33 -20.63
N ARG A 132 -9.25 -9.67 -21.14
CA ARG A 132 -8.73 -8.43 -20.53
C ARG A 132 -9.68 -7.28 -20.87
N THR A 133 -10.25 -6.65 -19.86
CA THR A 133 -10.99 -5.39 -20.00
C THR A 133 -9.99 -4.24 -20.17
N THR A 134 -10.18 -3.41 -21.19
CA THR A 134 -9.40 -2.17 -21.37
C THR A 134 -10.02 -1.05 -20.55
N LEU A 135 -9.20 -0.15 -20.01
CA LEU A 135 -9.63 1.01 -19.23
C LEU A 135 -8.97 2.28 -19.76
N ARG A 136 -9.79 3.30 -19.99
CA ARG A 136 -9.36 4.68 -20.19
C ARG A 136 -9.94 5.56 -19.08
N MET A 137 -9.10 6.40 -18.50
CA MET A 137 -9.47 7.36 -17.46
C MET A 137 -9.19 8.77 -17.94
N ASP A 138 -10.21 9.64 -17.96
CA ASP A 138 -10.06 11.04 -18.31
C ASP A 138 -10.59 11.91 -17.16
N TYR A 139 -9.72 12.71 -16.53
CA TYR A 139 -10.11 13.69 -15.53
C TYR A 139 -10.00 15.11 -16.08
N LYS A 140 -11.04 15.92 -15.88
CA LYS A 140 -11.03 17.35 -16.25
C LYS A 140 -11.37 18.21 -15.04
N SER A 141 -10.38 18.94 -14.55
CA SER A 141 -10.52 19.86 -13.39
C SER A 141 -11.61 20.90 -13.60
N SER A 142 -11.76 21.43 -14.82
CA SER A 142 -12.81 22.39 -15.18
C SER A 142 -14.23 21.87 -15.00
N THR A 143 -14.41 20.55 -15.04
CA THR A 143 -15.72 19.89 -14.84
C THR A 143 -15.85 19.19 -13.50
N GLY A 144 -14.76 19.07 -12.73
CA GLY A 144 -14.72 18.28 -11.50
C GLY A 144 -15.18 16.84 -11.70
N ARG A 145 -14.83 16.20 -12.82
CA ARG A 145 -15.37 14.90 -13.21
C ARG A 145 -14.29 13.96 -13.71
N LEU A 146 -14.38 12.70 -13.27
CA LEU A 146 -13.59 11.57 -13.75
C LEU A 146 -14.47 10.70 -14.64
N ASP A 147 -14.14 10.64 -15.92
CA ASP A 147 -14.79 9.76 -16.89
C ASP A 147 -13.97 8.46 -17.01
N LEU A 148 -14.62 7.32 -16.87
CA LEU A 148 -14.06 5.98 -17.08
C LEU A 148 -14.71 5.37 -18.31
N LEU A 149 -13.90 4.92 -19.27
CA LEU A 149 -14.35 4.15 -20.42
C LEU A 149 -13.75 2.76 -20.31
N LEU A 150 -14.60 1.76 -20.13
CA LEU A 150 -14.22 0.36 -20.05
C LEU A 150 -14.72 -0.37 -21.30
N GLU A 151 -13.89 -1.23 -21.88
CA GLU A 151 -14.28 -2.08 -23.00
C GLU A 151 -13.87 -3.55 -22.75
N ASP A 152 -14.83 -4.45 -22.92
CA ASP A 152 -14.63 -5.91 -22.82
C ASP A 152 -15.34 -6.59 -24.00
N ASN A 153 -14.55 -7.24 -24.86
CA ASN A 153 -15.02 -7.96 -26.06
C ASN A 153 -15.98 -7.13 -26.94
N GLY A 154 -15.66 -5.85 -27.15
CA GLY A 154 -16.46 -4.93 -27.95
C GLY A 154 -17.67 -4.30 -27.24
N VAL A 155 -17.94 -4.68 -25.99
CA VAL A 155 -18.95 -4.01 -25.15
C VAL A 155 -18.30 -2.84 -24.42
N ILE A 156 -18.82 -1.63 -24.65
CA ILE A 156 -18.28 -0.40 -24.06
C ILE A 156 -19.21 0.11 -22.95
N THR A 157 -18.63 0.40 -21.79
CA THR A 157 -19.29 1.10 -20.68
C THR A 157 -18.61 2.44 -20.42
N VAL A 158 -19.40 3.50 -20.24
CA VAL A 158 -18.90 4.81 -19.81
C VAL A 158 -19.48 5.17 -18.44
N CYS A 159 -18.60 5.34 -17.45
CA CYS A 159 -18.95 5.79 -16.11
C CYS A 159 -18.48 7.23 -15.91
N LYS A 160 -19.32 8.07 -15.29
CA LYS A 160 -19.02 9.48 -15.05
C LYS A 160 -19.11 9.76 -13.56
N LEU A 161 -17.97 9.94 -12.92
CA LEU A 161 -17.88 10.11 -11.47
C LEU A 161 -17.61 11.57 -11.13
N ASN A 162 -18.44 12.13 -10.25
CA ASN A 162 -18.18 13.45 -9.70
C ASN A 162 -16.99 13.38 -8.74
N ALA A 163 -16.07 14.32 -8.90
CA ALA A 163 -14.92 14.51 -8.04
C ALA A 163 -15.17 15.72 -7.13
N PHE A 164 -14.66 15.63 -5.91
CA PHE A 164 -14.79 16.66 -4.90
C PHE A 164 -13.44 17.31 -4.66
N GLU A 165 -13.46 18.61 -4.35
CA GLU A 165 -12.27 19.32 -3.93
C GLU A 165 -11.74 18.73 -2.62
N PHE A 166 -10.43 18.53 -2.55
CA PHE A 166 -9.75 17.97 -1.40
C PHE A 166 -8.39 18.64 -1.25
N ASN A 167 -8.05 19.01 -0.03
CA ASN A 167 -6.74 19.53 0.30
C ASN A 167 -5.93 18.42 0.98
N GLU A 168 -4.79 18.07 0.39
CA GLU A 168 -3.98 16.94 0.85
C GLU A 168 -3.15 17.33 2.08
N THR A 169 -3.59 16.88 3.25
CA THR A 169 -2.74 16.83 4.45
C THR A 169 -3.00 15.53 5.20
N SER A 170 -2.00 14.64 5.24
CA SER A 170 -2.05 13.46 6.11
C SER A 170 -1.22 13.69 7.36
N ASP A 171 -1.90 13.81 8.49
CA ASP A 171 -1.27 13.92 9.80
C ASP A 171 -0.45 12.67 10.14
N ILE A 172 -0.92 11.48 9.72
CA ILE A 172 -0.21 10.21 9.98
C ILE A 172 1.12 10.18 9.24
N VAL A 173 1.16 10.61 7.98
CA VAL A 173 2.41 10.67 7.21
C VAL A 173 3.35 11.73 7.76
N LEU A 174 2.83 12.89 8.17
CA LEU A 174 3.62 13.91 8.83
C LEU A 174 4.21 13.38 10.15
N MET A 175 3.40 12.73 10.98
CA MET A 175 3.86 12.08 12.22
C MET A 175 4.92 11.01 11.93
N PHE A 176 4.77 10.21 10.88
CA PHE A 176 5.78 9.22 10.53
C PHE A 176 7.13 9.89 10.18
N LYS A 177 7.11 10.94 9.35
CA LYS A 177 8.31 11.63 8.84
C LYS A 177 9.00 12.53 9.87
N GLN A 178 8.25 13.16 10.76
CA GLN A 178 8.82 14.16 11.70
C GLN A 178 9.65 13.53 12.82
N TYR A 179 9.47 12.24 13.09
CA TYR A 179 10.18 11.53 14.16
C TYR A 179 11.22 10.55 13.61
N PRO A 180 12.32 10.31 14.36
CA PRO A 180 13.38 9.41 13.90
C PRO A 180 12.90 7.99 13.63
N LEU A 181 13.25 7.45 12.46
CA LEU A 181 13.08 6.03 12.15
C LEU A 181 14.01 5.19 13.05
N ILE A 182 13.44 4.28 13.83
CA ILE A 182 14.16 3.42 14.78
C ILE A 182 14.40 2.04 14.19
N ASN A 183 13.36 1.45 13.62
CA ASN A 183 13.38 0.07 13.14
C ASN A 183 12.87 -0.02 11.71
N GLU A 184 13.56 -0.81 10.90
CA GLU A 184 13.22 -1.13 9.52
C GLU A 184 13.58 -2.60 9.24
N LEU A 185 12.62 -3.36 8.74
CA LEU A 185 12.88 -4.73 8.30
C LEU A 185 12.14 -5.04 6.99
N ILE A 186 12.72 -5.91 6.18
CA ILE A 186 12.09 -6.47 4.98
C ILE A 186 11.98 -7.97 5.19
N LEU A 187 10.77 -8.51 5.03
CA LEU A 187 10.48 -9.93 5.17
C LEU A 187 9.59 -10.41 4.03
N ASN A 188 9.63 -11.71 3.76
CA ASN A 188 8.68 -12.32 2.83
C ASN A 188 7.27 -12.19 3.41
N SER A 189 6.35 -11.64 2.62
CA SER A 189 4.99 -11.33 3.03
C SER A 189 4.20 -12.54 3.52
N LYS A 190 4.51 -13.74 3.01
CA LYS A 190 3.88 -14.99 3.45
C LYS A 190 4.06 -15.20 4.95
N TRP A 191 5.26 -14.98 5.49
CA TRP A 191 5.52 -15.17 6.92
C TRP A 191 4.69 -14.24 7.79
N LEU A 192 4.54 -12.98 7.38
CA LEU A 192 3.74 -12.00 8.11
C LEU A 192 2.24 -12.32 8.01
N ASN A 193 1.78 -12.77 6.85
CA ASN A 193 0.40 -13.21 6.62
C ASN A 193 0.05 -14.42 7.51
N ASP A 194 0.93 -15.43 7.53
CA ASP A 194 0.76 -16.64 8.36
C ASP A 194 0.73 -16.30 9.85
N ALA A 195 1.57 -15.37 10.33
CA ALA A 195 1.53 -14.88 11.72
C ALA A 195 0.20 -14.24 12.07
N PHE A 196 -0.25 -13.29 11.27
CA PHE A 196 -1.50 -12.57 11.56
C PHE A 196 -2.72 -13.48 11.49
N ASN A 197 -2.74 -14.49 10.62
CA ASN A 197 -3.81 -15.50 10.59
C ASN A 197 -3.76 -16.49 11.76
N THR A 198 -2.60 -16.65 12.41
CA THR A 198 -2.45 -17.49 13.60
C THR A 198 -3.02 -16.79 14.85
N ILE A 199 -3.07 -15.46 14.84
CA ILE A 199 -3.64 -14.66 15.92
C ILE A 199 -5.17 -14.70 15.80
N ASP A 200 -5.82 -15.19 16.85
CA ASP A 200 -7.28 -15.20 16.91
C ASP A 200 -7.86 -13.78 16.98
N ASN A 201 -9.03 -13.59 16.36
CA ASN A 201 -9.68 -12.29 16.25
C ASN A 201 -10.33 -11.79 17.55
N SER A 202 -10.26 -12.58 18.63
CA SER A 202 -10.73 -12.21 19.96
C SER A 202 -9.78 -11.28 20.72
N CYS A 203 -8.56 -11.02 20.21
CA CYS A 203 -7.63 -10.09 20.83
C CYS A 203 -7.97 -8.63 20.53
N ASP A 204 -7.79 -7.75 21.52
CA ASP A 204 -8.00 -6.30 21.33
C ASP A 204 -6.80 -5.64 20.64
N ASP A 205 -5.59 -6.07 21.00
CA ASP A 205 -4.33 -5.45 20.59
C ASP A 205 -3.30 -6.49 20.16
N ILE A 206 -2.53 -6.15 19.12
CA ILE A 206 -1.31 -6.82 18.71
C ILE A 206 -0.12 -6.00 19.19
N THR A 207 0.82 -6.64 19.85
CA THR A 207 2.10 -6.06 20.25
C THR A 207 3.20 -6.47 19.27
N ILE A 208 3.93 -5.48 18.77
CA ILE A 208 5.09 -5.67 17.91
C ILE A 208 6.34 -5.30 18.70
N ARG A 209 7.26 -6.25 18.81
CA ARG A 209 8.59 -6.05 19.38
C ARG A 209 9.64 -6.21 18.29
N ILE A 210 10.51 -5.22 18.14
CA ILE A 210 11.70 -5.30 17.29
C ILE A 210 12.91 -4.95 18.15
N SER A 211 13.97 -5.75 18.09
CA SER A 211 15.10 -5.71 19.03
C SER A 211 16.42 -6.10 18.35
N PRO A 212 17.56 -5.51 18.74
CA PRO A 212 18.87 -5.98 18.28
C PRO A 212 19.18 -7.38 18.83
N ASP A 213 18.55 -7.76 19.95
CA ASP A 213 18.65 -9.06 20.62
C ASP A 213 17.53 -10.02 20.22
N ALA A 214 17.81 -11.32 20.28
CA ALA A 214 16.84 -12.39 20.06
C ALA A 214 15.54 -12.18 20.89
N PRO A 215 14.35 -12.56 20.37
CA PRO A 215 14.11 -13.16 19.04
C PRO A 215 14.16 -12.16 17.87
N PHE A 216 14.68 -10.94 18.02
CA PHE A 216 14.81 -9.89 16.99
C PHE A 216 13.50 -9.27 16.49
N PHE A 217 12.53 -10.08 16.07
CA PHE A 217 11.18 -9.63 15.72
C PHE A 217 10.16 -10.58 16.35
N GLU A 218 9.20 -10.02 17.08
CA GLU A 218 8.12 -10.76 17.72
C GLU A 218 6.80 -10.03 17.49
N ILE A 219 5.77 -10.82 17.17
CA ILE A 219 4.38 -10.40 17.15
C ILE A 219 3.67 -11.20 18.25
N SER A 220 3.05 -10.51 19.19
CA SER A 220 2.32 -11.15 20.27
C SER A 220 0.95 -10.55 20.51
N ALA A 221 0.00 -11.37 20.94
CA ALA A 221 -1.36 -10.97 21.24
C ALA A 221 -1.84 -11.70 22.49
N THR A 222 -2.60 -11.01 23.33
CA THR A 222 -3.23 -11.60 24.52
C THR A 222 -4.72 -11.75 24.25
N ASN A 223 -5.25 -12.95 24.47
CA ASN A 223 -6.68 -13.25 24.42
C ASN A 223 -7.11 -13.93 25.73
N VAL A 224 -8.40 -14.27 25.83
CA VAL A 224 -8.97 -14.95 27.00
C VAL A 224 -8.34 -16.33 27.28
N SER A 225 -7.77 -16.97 26.27
CA SER A 225 -7.19 -18.32 26.32
C SER A 225 -5.69 -18.32 26.58
N GLY A 226 -5.03 -17.15 26.60
CA GLY A 226 -3.61 -17.00 26.85
C GLY A 226 -2.91 -16.01 25.93
N ILE A 227 -1.60 -16.16 25.80
CA ILE A 227 -0.75 -15.31 24.98
C ILE A 227 -0.27 -16.12 23.78
N THR A 228 -0.52 -15.61 22.58
CA THR A 228 0.08 -16.11 21.35
C THR A 228 1.32 -15.28 21.06
N LYS A 229 2.45 -15.95 20.78
CA LYS A 229 3.71 -15.30 20.37
C LYS A 229 4.22 -15.95 19.10
N ILE A 230 4.56 -15.12 18.12
CA ILE A 230 5.26 -15.52 16.90
C ILE A 230 6.60 -14.79 16.88
N GLU A 231 7.69 -15.55 16.76
CA GLU A 231 9.06 -15.07 16.89
C GLU A 231 9.86 -15.37 15.62
N TYR A 232 10.65 -14.40 15.15
CA TYR A 232 11.40 -14.49 13.89
C TYR A 232 12.88 -14.18 14.08
N SER A 233 13.71 -15.20 13.94
CA SER A 233 15.17 -15.02 13.88
C SER A 233 15.62 -14.23 12.64
N LYS A 234 16.87 -13.73 12.65
CA LYS A 234 17.53 -13.07 11.49
C LYS A 234 17.88 -14.04 10.33
N ASN A 235 17.14 -15.13 10.15
CA ASN A 235 17.34 -16.01 9.01
C ASN A 235 17.03 -15.23 7.72
N PRO A 236 17.98 -15.11 6.77
CA PRO A 236 17.76 -14.39 5.51
C PRO A 236 16.59 -14.90 4.66
N GLU A 237 16.19 -16.17 4.81
CA GLU A 237 14.99 -16.73 4.14
C GLU A 237 13.67 -16.17 4.72
N VAL A 238 13.74 -15.60 5.92
CA VAL A 238 12.60 -15.00 6.63
C VAL A 238 12.70 -13.48 6.57
N ILE A 239 13.83 -12.93 7.02
CA ILE A 239 14.12 -11.49 7.11
C ILE A 239 15.29 -11.16 6.18
N GLU A 240 14.99 -10.55 5.05
CA GLU A 240 15.98 -10.14 4.04
C GLU A 240 16.79 -8.91 4.48
N THR A 241 16.16 -7.98 5.19
CA THR A 241 16.81 -6.77 5.71
C THR A 241 16.39 -6.55 7.15
N PHE A 242 17.36 -6.23 8.02
CA PHE A 242 17.10 -5.94 9.41
C PHE A 242 17.98 -4.78 9.90
N ASN A 243 17.40 -3.59 9.97
CA ASN A 243 18.02 -2.38 10.48
C ASN A 243 17.30 -1.96 11.78
N CYS A 244 17.92 -2.24 12.92
CA CYS A 244 17.37 -1.98 14.24
C CYS A 244 18.33 -1.13 15.05
N LYS A 245 17.92 0.10 15.39
CA LYS A 245 18.72 1.03 16.20
C LYS A 245 18.52 0.82 17.69
N ALA A 246 17.33 0.39 18.10
CA ALA A 246 16.96 0.17 19.50
C ALA A 246 15.77 -0.79 19.62
N THR A 247 15.65 -1.42 20.79
CA THR A 247 14.46 -2.22 21.12
C THR A 247 13.23 -1.33 21.19
N THR A 248 12.21 -1.64 20.39
CA THR A 248 10.88 -1.03 20.47
C THR A 248 9.84 -2.06 20.81
N LEU A 249 8.84 -1.67 21.60
CA LEU A 249 7.69 -2.48 21.96
C LEU A 249 6.44 -1.58 21.90
N PHE A 250 5.60 -1.77 20.90
CA PHE A 250 4.38 -0.98 20.71
C PHE A 250 3.18 -1.89 20.48
N SER A 251 2.03 -1.49 20.99
CA SER A 251 0.77 -2.21 20.85
C SER A 251 -0.21 -1.43 19.99
N TYR A 252 -0.89 -2.13 19.08
CA TYR A 252 -1.81 -1.57 18.09
C TYR A 252 -3.13 -2.33 18.14
N LYS A 253 -4.25 -1.63 17.95
CA LYS A 253 -5.57 -2.26 17.88
C LYS A 253 -5.61 -3.30 16.78
N TYR A 254 -5.99 -4.53 17.13
CA TYR A 254 -6.06 -5.67 16.19
C TYR A 254 -6.92 -5.29 14.96
N THR A 255 -8.07 -4.68 15.21
CA THR A 255 -9.00 -4.22 14.17
C THR A 255 -8.37 -3.30 13.14
N LEU A 256 -7.42 -2.44 13.54
CA LEU A 256 -6.70 -1.55 12.63
C LEU A 256 -5.67 -2.32 11.79
N ILE A 257 -4.95 -3.28 12.39
CA ILE A 257 -3.99 -4.15 11.70
C ILE A 257 -4.66 -5.00 10.62
N THR A 258 -5.88 -5.49 10.83
CA THR A 258 -6.59 -6.32 9.83
C THR A 258 -6.75 -5.65 8.46
N SER A 259 -6.67 -4.31 8.40
CA SER A 259 -6.73 -3.52 7.16
C SER A 259 -5.67 -3.94 6.13
N ILE A 260 -4.53 -4.51 6.55
CA ILE A 260 -3.46 -4.92 5.64
C ILE A 260 -3.58 -6.36 5.12
N PHE A 261 -4.44 -7.20 5.69
CA PHE A 261 -4.44 -8.65 5.40
C PHE A 261 -4.64 -8.95 3.93
N LYS A 262 -5.59 -8.25 3.27
CA LYS A 262 -5.83 -8.40 1.83
C LYS A 262 -4.58 -8.09 1.00
N ALA A 263 -3.85 -7.02 1.37
CA ALA A 263 -2.65 -6.62 0.66
C ALA A 263 -1.50 -7.62 0.88
N LEU A 264 -1.39 -8.17 2.09
CA LEU A 264 -0.41 -9.22 2.39
C LEU A 264 -0.62 -10.45 1.52
N THR A 265 -1.86 -10.90 1.32
CA THR A 265 -2.19 -12.07 0.49
C THR A 265 -1.77 -11.92 -0.98
N LEU A 266 -1.62 -10.68 -1.46
CA LEU A 266 -1.24 -10.36 -2.84
C LEU A 266 0.21 -9.92 -2.98
N SER A 267 0.96 -9.88 -1.88
CA SER A 267 2.31 -9.32 -1.86
C SER A 267 3.36 -10.41 -1.72
N THR A 268 4.56 -10.12 -2.23
CA THR A 268 5.71 -11.02 -2.14
C THR A 268 6.66 -10.63 -1.02
N LYS A 269 6.86 -9.32 -0.84
CA LYS A 269 7.71 -8.74 0.21
C LYS A 269 6.97 -7.64 0.94
N THR A 270 7.20 -7.56 2.24
CA THR A 270 6.72 -6.49 3.10
C THR A 270 7.90 -5.82 3.80
N GLN A 271 7.94 -4.50 3.73
CA GLN A 271 8.82 -3.68 4.55
C GLN A 271 8.03 -3.13 5.73
N ILE A 272 8.53 -3.33 6.95
CA ILE A 272 7.97 -2.78 8.18
C ILE A 272 8.91 -1.68 8.67
N LYS A 273 8.36 -0.52 8.98
CA LYS A 273 9.08 0.61 9.57
C LYS A 273 8.38 1.12 10.83
N ILE A 274 9.15 1.44 11.87
CA ILE A 274 8.65 2.02 13.12
C ILE A 274 9.55 3.18 13.52
N ASN A 275 8.95 4.34 13.79
CA ASN A 275 9.63 5.52 14.30
C ASN A 275 9.62 5.59 15.85
N SER A 276 10.23 6.62 16.44
CA SER A 276 10.35 6.74 17.91
C SER A 276 9.03 6.86 18.64
N GLU A 277 7.98 7.34 17.97
CA GLU A 277 6.63 7.50 18.56
C GLU A 277 5.72 6.29 18.34
N GLY A 278 6.25 5.21 17.74
CA GLY A 278 5.47 4.01 17.49
C GLY A 278 4.50 4.14 16.31
N VAL A 279 4.73 5.07 15.37
CA VAL A 279 3.99 5.06 14.11
C VAL A 279 4.52 3.91 13.25
N LEU A 280 3.63 2.96 12.96
CA LEU A 280 3.90 1.75 12.19
C LEU A 280 3.54 1.97 10.72
N GLN A 281 4.50 1.70 9.83
CA GLN A 281 4.28 1.71 8.39
C GLN A 281 4.61 0.35 7.81
N PHE A 282 3.69 -0.15 7.00
CA PHE A 282 3.91 -1.31 6.14
C PHE A 282 3.96 -0.85 4.68
N LEU A 283 4.99 -1.26 3.95
CA LEU A 283 5.07 -1.10 2.50
C LEU A 283 5.08 -2.50 1.89
N VAL A 284 4.09 -2.80 1.06
CA VAL A 284 3.92 -4.13 0.47
C VAL A 284 4.13 -4.06 -1.03
N LYS A 285 4.94 -4.98 -1.56
CA LYS A 285 5.13 -5.13 -3.00
C LYS A 285 4.07 -6.09 -3.53
N LEU A 286 3.04 -5.56 -4.18
CA LEU A 286 1.99 -6.36 -4.79
C LEU A 286 2.49 -7.09 -6.04
N LEU A 287 2.04 -8.32 -6.23
CA LEU A 287 2.26 -9.08 -7.44
C LEU A 287 1.25 -8.61 -8.49
N ILE A 288 1.69 -7.78 -9.42
CA ILE A 288 0.85 -7.35 -10.55
C ILE A 288 1.08 -8.33 -11.71
N VAL A 289 0.07 -9.13 -12.02
CA VAL A 289 0.03 -9.89 -13.28
C VAL A 289 -0.68 -9.01 -14.30
N LEU A 290 0.10 -8.42 -15.22
CA LEU A 290 -0.42 -7.67 -16.37
C LEU A 290 -0.67 -8.60 -17.56
#